data_AF-A0AAP2ZI21-F1
#
_entry.id   AF-A0AAP2ZI21-F1
#
_cell.length_a   1.000
_cell.length_b   1.000
_cell.length_c   1.000
_cell.angle_alpha   90.00
_cell.angle_beta   90.00
_cell.angle_gamma   90.00
#
_symmetry.space_group_name_H-M   'P 1'
#
loop_
_entity.id
_entity.type
_entity.pdbx_description
1 polymer ?
#
loop_
_entity_poly.entity_id
_entity_poly.type
_entity_poly.pdbx_seq_one_letter_code
_entity_poly.pdbx_strand_id
1 'polypeptide(L)'
;MIKKDIITLKDLQAVIALFDAIAPDAALPKRYYEKTRYIQWSEFKDMQVYALDFEPYLTISQRCNMTYFGIHQSTRRLYLAHCNDAGHAPRWEARPVTLAQLMDVELMVNLHKNHAYNLGLNICFDLNYLL
;
A
#
# COMPACT_ATOMS: atom_id res chain seq x y z
N MET A 1 17.96 11.74 -7.18
CA MET A 1 16.66 11.08 -6.90
C MET A 1 16.03 10.72 -8.24
N ILE A 2 15.91 9.44 -8.59
CA ILE A 2 15.16 9.05 -9.78
C ILE A 2 13.69 9.32 -9.45
N LYS A 3 13.07 10.31 -10.12
CA LYS A 3 11.62 10.49 -10.07
C LYS A 3 11.02 9.22 -10.66
N LYS A 4 10.38 8.42 -9.83
CA LYS A 4 9.62 7.27 -10.29
C LYS A 4 8.33 7.80 -10.91
N ASP A 5 8.01 7.36 -12.11
CA ASP A 5 6.76 7.76 -12.76
C ASP A 5 5.59 7.19 -11.95
N ILE A 6 4.78 8.09 -11.40
CA ILE A 6 3.53 7.74 -10.74
C ILE A 6 2.47 7.69 -11.83
N ILE A 7 1.78 6.55 -11.96
CA ILE A 7 0.67 6.40 -12.90
C ILE A 7 -0.61 6.85 -12.19
N THR A 8 -1.36 7.76 -12.80
CA THR A 8 -2.63 8.22 -12.24
C THR A 8 -3.77 7.37 -12.77
N LEU A 9 -4.54 6.77 -11.86
CA LEU A 9 -5.79 6.07 -12.15
C LEU A 9 -6.97 7.01 -11.91
N LYS A 10 -7.97 6.97 -12.79
CA LYS A 10 -9.08 7.92 -12.82
C LYS A 10 -10.42 7.33 -12.45
N ASP A 11 -10.52 6.02 -12.29
CA ASP A 11 -11.76 5.33 -11.95
C ASP A 11 -11.50 3.97 -11.30
N LEU A 12 -12.58 3.40 -10.76
CA LEU A 12 -12.57 2.09 -10.11
C LEU A 12 -12.28 0.95 -11.10
N GLN A 13 -12.67 1.07 -12.37
CA GLN A 13 -12.46 0.00 -13.35
C GLN A 13 -10.98 -0.22 -13.64
N ALA A 14 -10.20 0.87 -13.71
CA ALA A 14 -8.75 0.80 -13.82
C ALA A 14 -8.11 0.14 -12.59
N VAL A 15 -8.65 0.39 -11.39
CA VAL A 15 -8.19 -0.30 -10.17
C VAL A 15 -8.51 -1.78 -10.21
N ILE A 16 -9.75 -2.16 -10.57
CA ILE A 16 -10.16 -3.56 -10.70
C ILE A 16 -9.23 -4.30 -11.68
N ALA A 17 -8.94 -3.70 -12.83
CA ALA A 17 -8.04 -4.27 -13.83
C ALA A 17 -6.61 -4.53 -13.28
N LEU A 18 -6.11 -3.68 -12.37
CA LEU A 18 -4.83 -3.92 -11.71
C LEU A 18 -4.85 -5.13 -10.79
N PHE A 19 -5.94 -5.32 -10.03
CA PHE A 19 -6.10 -6.49 -9.17
C PHE A 19 -6.28 -7.77 -9.99
N ASP A 20 -7.05 -7.73 -11.07
CA ASP A 20 -7.30 -8.89 -11.95
C ASP A 20 -6.04 -9.32 -12.72
N ALA A 21 -5.10 -8.40 -12.96
CA ALA A 21 -3.82 -8.71 -13.59
C ALA A 21 -2.86 -9.49 -12.67
N ILE A 22 -3.14 -9.59 -11.37
CA ILE A 22 -2.33 -10.35 -10.42
C ILE A 22 -2.66 -11.85 -10.54
N ALA A 23 -1.62 -12.67 -10.66
CA ALA A 23 -1.77 -14.12 -10.73
C ALA A 23 -2.45 -14.67 -9.45
N PRO A 24 -3.47 -15.55 -9.57
CA PRO A 24 -4.22 -16.06 -8.41
C PRO A 24 -3.36 -16.80 -7.37
N ASP A 25 -2.28 -17.45 -7.80
CA ASP A 25 -1.30 -18.14 -6.95
C ASP A 25 -0.42 -17.18 -6.14
N ALA A 26 -0.51 -15.88 -6.39
CA ALA A 26 0.11 -14.86 -5.56
C ALA A 26 -0.69 -14.54 -4.30
N ALA A 27 -1.92 -15.04 -4.14
CA ALA A 27 -2.73 -14.83 -2.94
C ALA A 27 -1.99 -15.32 -1.67
N LEU A 28 -2.13 -14.56 -0.58
CA LEU A 28 -1.58 -14.92 0.72
C LEU A 28 -2.67 -15.43 1.66
N PRO A 29 -2.31 -16.18 2.72
CA PRO A 29 -3.24 -16.44 3.81
C PRO A 29 -3.79 -15.13 4.40
N LYS A 30 -5.05 -15.12 4.84
CA LYS A 30 -5.76 -13.91 5.32
C LYS A 30 -4.96 -13.07 6.31
N ARG A 31 -4.25 -13.71 7.26
CA ARG A 31 -3.42 -13.06 8.29
C ARG A 31 -2.37 -12.08 7.74
N TYR A 32 -1.93 -12.26 6.49
CA TYR A 32 -0.92 -11.38 5.87
C TYR A 32 -1.52 -10.03 5.46
N TYR A 33 -2.78 -10.01 5.02
CA TYR A 33 -3.52 -8.79 4.66
C TYR A 33 -3.94 -7.96 5.89
N GLU A 34 -3.72 -8.50 7.08
CA GLU A 34 -4.02 -7.86 8.37
C GLU A 34 -2.79 -7.15 8.97
N LYS A 35 -1.61 -7.36 8.39
CA LYS A 35 -0.32 -6.99 9.00
C LYS A 35 0.55 -6.13 8.08
N THR A 36 1.29 -5.21 8.68
CA THR A 36 2.35 -4.45 8.01
C THR A 36 3.70 -5.08 8.38
N ARG A 37 4.65 -5.13 7.44
CA ARG A 37 6.03 -5.55 7.71
C ARG A 37 7.03 -4.53 7.17
N TYR A 38 8.26 -4.56 7.71
CA TYR A 38 9.38 -3.89 7.05
C TYR A 38 9.80 -4.65 5.79
N ILE A 39 10.22 -3.90 4.78
CA ILE A 39 10.77 -4.40 3.52
C ILE A 39 12.12 -3.75 3.23
N GLN A 40 12.90 -4.37 2.35
CA GLN A 40 14.15 -3.76 1.90
C GLN A 40 13.87 -2.56 0.98
N TRP A 41 14.83 -1.62 0.94
CA TRP A 41 14.77 -0.50 0.00
C TRP A 41 14.65 -0.96 -1.46
N SER A 42 15.33 -2.04 -1.84
CA SER A 42 15.26 -2.63 -3.19
C SER A 42 13.83 -3.03 -3.54
N GLU A 43 13.15 -3.76 -2.65
CA GLU A 43 11.74 -4.15 -2.82
C GLU A 43 10.84 -2.92 -3.01
N PHE A 44 11.00 -1.90 -2.16
CA PHE A 44 10.20 -0.67 -2.25
C PHE A 44 10.48 0.11 -3.54
N LYS A 45 11.77 0.27 -3.87
CA LYS A 45 12.25 0.98 -5.07
C LYS A 45 11.73 0.35 -6.34
N ASP A 46 11.49 -0.96 -6.38
CA ASP A 46 11.09 -1.65 -7.60
C ASP A 46 9.56 -1.62 -7.82
N MET A 47 8.74 -1.30 -6.81
CA MET A 47 7.26 -1.30 -6.92
C MET A 47 6.67 -0.13 -7.74
N GLN A 48 5.92 -0.39 -8.79
CA GLN A 48 5.20 0.65 -9.55
C GLN A 48 4.18 1.37 -8.64
N VAL A 49 4.13 2.70 -8.69
CA VAL A 49 3.21 3.49 -7.87
C VAL A 49 2.02 3.93 -8.72
N TYR A 50 0.82 3.77 -8.16
CA TYR A 50 -0.43 4.23 -8.74
C TYR A 50 -1.11 5.23 -7.81
N ALA A 51 -1.38 6.44 -8.29
CA ALA A 51 -2.17 7.44 -7.58
C ALA A 51 -3.65 7.29 -7.98
N LEU A 52 -4.54 7.20 -6.99
CA LEU A 52 -5.97 7.06 -7.22
C LEU A 52 -6.61 8.44 -7.14
N ASP A 53 -6.84 9.04 -8.31
CA ASP A 53 -7.29 10.43 -8.48
C ASP A 53 -8.78 10.48 -8.81
N PHE A 54 -9.59 9.86 -7.94
CA PHE A 54 -11.04 9.80 -8.02
C PHE A 54 -11.64 9.46 -6.64
N GLU A 55 -12.94 9.68 -6.45
CA GLU A 55 -13.60 9.36 -5.19
C GLU A 55 -13.76 7.85 -4.99
N PRO A 56 -13.67 7.33 -3.74
CA PRO A 56 -13.54 8.07 -2.47
C PRO A 56 -12.09 8.45 -2.09
N TYR A 57 -11.11 8.12 -2.93
CA TYR A 57 -9.69 8.22 -2.58
C TYR A 57 -9.18 9.67 -2.47
N LEU A 58 -9.80 10.60 -3.20
CA LEU A 58 -9.61 12.04 -3.01
C LEU A 58 -10.07 12.49 -1.61
N THR A 59 -11.25 12.05 -1.16
CA THR A 59 -11.71 12.33 0.20
C THR A 59 -10.79 11.71 1.25
N ILE A 60 -10.31 10.48 1.03
CA ILE A 60 -9.39 9.80 1.97
C ILE A 60 -8.08 10.57 2.08
N SER A 61 -7.47 10.99 0.96
CA SER A 61 -6.20 11.72 0.96
C SER A 61 -6.32 13.05 1.72
N GLN A 62 -7.42 13.78 1.52
CA GLN A 62 -7.71 15.01 2.27
C GLN A 62 -7.83 14.75 3.77
N ARG A 63 -8.62 13.74 4.18
CA ARG A 63 -8.82 13.39 5.60
C ARG A 63 -7.54 12.95 6.30
N CYS A 64 -6.61 12.35 5.56
CA CYS A 64 -5.34 11.85 6.08
C CYS A 64 -4.16 12.81 5.86
N ASN A 65 -4.41 14.03 5.37
CA ASN A 65 -3.38 15.03 5.05
C ASN A 65 -2.29 14.51 4.10
N MET A 66 -2.70 13.76 3.08
CA MET A 66 -1.82 13.18 2.05
C MET A 66 -1.94 14.00 0.76
N THR A 67 -0.85 14.11 0.00
CA THR A 67 -0.87 14.75 -1.34
C THR A 67 -1.75 13.98 -2.32
N TYR A 68 -1.71 12.66 -2.26
CA TYR A 68 -2.56 11.75 -3.02
C TYR A 68 -2.68 10.42 -2.25
N PHE A 69 -3.74 9.66 -2.52
CA PHE A 69 -3.84 8.29 -2.06
C PHE A 69 -3.22 7.37 -3.11
N GLY A 70 -2.32 6.47 -2.70
CA GLY A 70 -1.59 5.63 -3.65
C GLY A 70 -1.42 4.18 -3.19
N ILE A 71 -1.35 3.29 -4.18
CA ILE A 71 -1.03 1.87 -4.00
C ILE A 71 0.24 1.52 -4.77
N HIS A 72 0.97 0.53 -4.26
CA HIS A 72 2.25 0.08 -4.80
C HIS A 72 2.12 -1.33 -5.34
N GLN A 73 2.59 -1.58 -6.55
CA GLN A 73 2.52 -2.88 -7.20
C GLN A 73 3.91 -3.51 -7.32
N SER A 74 4.06 -4.73 -6.81
CA SER A 74 5.15 -5.63 -7.21
C SER A 74 4.68 -6.56 -8.32
N THR A 75 5.60 -7.39 -8.84
CA THR A 75 5.26 -8.44 -9.81
C THR A 75 4.21 -9.44 -9.31
N ARG A 76 4.03 -9.55 -7.99
CA ARG A 76 3.10 -10.52 -7.40
C ARG A 76 1.86 -9.89 -6.79
N ARG A 77 1.89 -8.65 -6.29
CA ARG A 77 0.81 -8.13 -5.41
C ARG A 77 0.73 -6.62 -5.41
N LEU A 78 -0.37 -6.12 -4.86
CA LEU A 78 -0.60 -4.71 -4.53
C LEU A 78 -0.48 -4.48 -3.03
N TYR A 79 0.06 -3.32 -2.67
CA TYR A 79 0.42 -2.94 -1.31
C TYR A 79 0.01 -1.51 -0.99
N LEU A 80 -0.31 -1.28 0.28
CA LEU A 80 -0.07 0.01 0.92
C LEU A 80 1.38 0.00 1.39
N ALA A 81 2.21 0.90 0.86
CA ALA A 81 3.62 0.97 1.21
C ALA A 81 4.01 2.41 1.54
N HIS A 82 4.89 2.55 2.52
CA HIS A 82 5.33 3.84 3.03
C HIS A 82 6.83 3.85 3.24
N CYS A 83 7.43 5.03 3.08
CA CYS A 83 8.77 5.32 3.52
C CYS A 83 8.65 6.22 4.75
N ASN A 84 9.01 5.70 5.91
CA ASN A 84 9.16 6.50 7.11
C ASN A 84 10.59 7.05 7.15
N ASP A 85 10.72 8.34 6.84
CA ASP A 85 11.99 9.07 6.87
C ASP A 85 12.19 9.87 8.17
N ALA A 86 11.32 9.67 9.17
CA ALA A 86 11.46 10.27 10.48
C ALA A 86 12.34 9.38 11.38
N GLY A 87 13.64 9.67 11.47
CA GLY A 87 14.57 8.97 12.36
C GLY A 87 16.03 9.00 11.91
N HIS A 88 16.86 8.11 12.48
CA HIS A 88 18.29 7.97 12.12
C HIS A 88 18.54 7.29 10.77
N ALA A 89 17.57 6.55 10.23
CA ALA A 89 17.63 5.94 8.89
C ALA A 89 16.22 5.69 8.34
N PRO A 90 15.98 5.85 7.02
CA PRO A 90 14.68 5.55 6.42
C PRO A 90 14.29 4.09 6.64
N ARG A 91 13.03 3.85 6.95
CA ARG A 91 12.43 2.50 7.00
C ARG A 91 11.33 2.39 5.96
N TRP A 92 11.34 1.29 5.23
CA TRP A 92 10.31 0.97 4.24
C TRP A 92 9.41 -0.12 4.77
N GLU A 93 8.13 0.06 4.53
CA GLU A 93 7.11 -0.86 4.99
C GLU A 93 6.09 -1.14 3.90
N ALA A 94 5.50 -2.33 3.99
CA ALA A 94 4.44 -2.74 3.09
C ALA A 94 3.42 -3.61 3.79
N ARG A 95 2.16 -3.37 3.45
CA ARG A 95 1.00 -4.18 3.81
C ARG A 95 0.31 -4.62 2.53
N PRO A 96 0.15 -5.93 2.27
CA PRO A 96 -0.57 -6.38 1.10
C PRO A 96 -2.05 -6.02 1.30
N VAL A 97 -2.72 -5.66 0.21
CA VAL A 97 -4.12 -5.23 0.22
C VAL A 97 -4.92 -6.05 -0.78
N THR A 98 -6.14 -6.42 -0.44
CA THR A 98 -7.12 -6.97 -1.39
C THR A 98 -8.00 -5.85 -1.96
N LEU A 99 -8.64 -6.09 -3.12
CA LEU A 99 -9.58 -5.12 -3.68
C LEU A 99 -10.70 -4.77 -2.69
N ALA A 100 -11.26 -5.79 -2.00
CA ALA A 100 -12.29 -5.58 -1.00
C ALA A 100 -11.84 -4.69 0.16
N GLN A 101 -10.59 -4.85 0.63
CA GLN A 101 -10.02 -3.97 1.65
C GLN A 101 -9.80 -2.55 1.11
N LEU A 102 -9.29 -2.41 -0.12
CA LEU A 102 -9.06 -1.10 -0.73
C LEU A 102 -10.37 -0.29 -0.87
N MET A 103 -11.47 -0.97 -1.19
CA MET A 103 -12.81 -0.37 -1.30
C MET A 103 -13.44 -0.04 0.06
N ASP A 104 -12.90 -0.55 1.17
CA ASP A 104 -13.35 -0.20 2.51
C ASP A 104 -12.74 1.15 2.93
N VAL A 105 -13.51 2.22 2.73
CA VAL A 105 -13.08 3.60 3.00
C VAL A 105 -12.67 3.81 4.45
N GLU A 106 -13.42 3.24 5.41
CA GLU A 106 -13.13 3.42 6.83
C GLU A 106 -11.85 2.69 7.21
N LEU A 107 -11.64 1.48 6.66
CA LEU A 107 -10.36 0.79 6.81
C LEU A 107 -9.20 1.61 6.21
N MET A 108 -9.35 2.15 5.00
CA MET A 108 -8.31 2.95 4.36
C MET A 108 -7.99 4.21 5.15
N VAL A 109 -8.99 4.93 5.65
CA VAL A 109 -8.80 6.08 6.54
C VAL A 109 -8.08 5.66 7.81
N ASN A 110 -8.51 4.56 8.45
CA ASN A 110 -7.88 4.09 9.68
C ASN A 110 -6.41 3.69 9.50
N LEU A 111 -6.06 3.03 8.39
CA LEU A 111 -4.67 2.61 8.14
C LEU A 111 -3.71 3.80 7.86
N HIS A 112 -4.22 4.90 7.33
CA HIS A 112 -3.42 6.09 6.99
C HIS A 112 -3.45 7.16 8.08
N LYS A 113 -4.58 7.32 8.78
CA LYS A 113 -4.68 8.24 9.92
C LYS A 113 -3.87 7.70 11.08
N ASN A 114 -3.06 8.56 11.71
CA ASN A 114 -2.13 8.16 12.78
C ASN A 114 -1.22 6.99 12.39
N HIS A 115 -0.81 6.94 11.11
CA HIS A 115 -0.06 5.85 10.52
C HIS A 115 1.11 5.34 11.38
N ALA A 116 1.99 6.22 11.88
CA ALA A 116 3.13 5.84 12.71
C ALA A 116 2.74 5.11 14.01
N TYR A 117 1.64 5.53 14.63
CA TYR A 117 1.10 4.87 15.82
C TYR A 117 0.54 3.49 15.48
N ASN A 118 -0.27 3.40 14.42
CA ASN A 118 -0.85 2.14 13.96
C ASN A 118 0.21 1.13 13.52
N LEU A 119 1.30 1.61 12.91
CA LEU A 119 2.47 0.81 12.59
C LEU A 119 3.12 0.24 13.85
N GLY A 120 3.40 1.08 14.85
CA GLY A 120 4.05 0.66 16.09
C GLY A 120 3.30 -0.45 16.82
N LEU A 121 1.96 -0.45 16.75
CA LEU A 121 1.12 -1.48 17.35
C LEU A 121 1.05 -2.78 16.54
N ASN A 122 1.10 -2.69 15.21
CA ASN A 122 0.68 -3.79 14.33
C ASN A 122 1.79 -4.33 13.41
N ILE A 123 3.01 -3.81 13.54
CA ILE A 123 4.12 -4.29 12.73
C ILE A 123 4.50 -5.72 13.12
N CYS A 124 4.70 -6.56 12.11
CA CYS A 124 5.09 -7.95 12.31
C CYS A 124 6.50 -8.18 11.76
N PHE A 125 7.46 -8.41 12.67
CA PHE A 125 8.86 -8.62 12.35
C PHE A 125 9.14 -9.98 11.70
N ASP A 126 8.35 -11.00 12.05
CA ASP A 126 8.55 -12.38 11.59
C ASP A 126 7.82 -12.70 10.27
N LEU A 127 7.20 -11.70 9.63
CA LEU A 127 6.38 -11.91 8.44
C LEU A 127 7.27 -12.02 7.19
N ASN A 128 7.37 -13.22 6.62
CA ASN A 128 7.99 -13.43 5.32
C ASN A 128 6.97 -13.96 4.29
N TYR A 129 6.99 -13.40 3.08
CA TYR A 129 6.12 -13.80 1.96
C TYR A 129 6.62 -15.05 1.22
N LEU A 130 7.66 -15.74 1.74
CA LEU A 130 8.10 -17.04 1.25
C LEU A 130 7.01 -18.10 1.49
N LEU A 131 6.07 -18.13 0.55
CA LEU A 131 5.34 -19.30 0.07
C LEU A 131 5.73 -19.47 -1.41
#